data_AF-A0A2R8A6R5-F1
#
_entry.id   AF-A0A2R8A6R5-F1
#
_cell.length_a   1.000
_cell.length_b   1.000
_cell.length_c   1.000
_cell.angle_alpha   90.00
_cell.angle_beta   90.00
_cell.angle_gamma   90.00
#
_symmetry.space_group_name_H-M   'P 1'
#
loop_
_entity.id
_entity.type
_entity.pdbx_description
1 polymer ?
#
loop_
_entity_poly.entity_id
_entity_poly.type
_entity_poly.pdbx_seq_one_letter_code
_entity_poly.pdbx_strand_id
1 'polypeptide(L)' 'MDTRMAECRKFTNQFKADVALEAMRGDKTVQEIAAKHEVHPNQVST' A
#
# COMPACT_ATOMS: atom_id res chain seq x y z
N MET A 1 -29.07 -7.66 -8.41
CA MET A 1 -27.84 -6.87 -8.64
C MET A 1 -27.01 -7.02 -7.38
N ASP A 2 -26.19 -8.05 -7.35
CA ASP A 2 -25.55 -8.55 -6.13
C ASP A 2 -24.27 -7.75 -5.89
N THR A 3 -24.36 -6.70 -5.06
CA THR A 3 -23.21 -5.89 -4.67
C THR A 3 -22.29 -6.73 -3.78
N ARG A 4 -21.31 -7.41 -4.39
CA ARG A 4 -20.20 -8.01 -3.65
C ARG A 4 -19.37 -6.88 -3.05
N MET A 5 -19.59 -6.60 -1.76
CA MET A 5 -18.71 -5.74 -0.99
C MET A 5 -17.31 -6.36 -0.99
N ALA A 6 -16.36 -5.72 -1.68
CA ALA A 6 -14.96 -6.11 -1.62
C ALA A 6 -14.46 -5.84 -0.19
N GLU A 7 -13.94 -6.86 0.47
CA GLU A 7 -13.40 -6.75 1.82
C GLU A 7 -12.13 -5.89 1.79
N CYS A 8 -12.23 -4.65 2.27
CA CYS A 8 -11.08 -3.77 2.41
C CYS A 8 -10.21 -4.25 3.58
N ARG A 9 -9.08 -4.88 3.27
CA ARG A 9 -8.02 -5.22 4.25
C ARG A 9 -7.63 -3.97 5.05
N LYS A 10 -7.66 -4.07 6.38
CA LYS A 10 -7.29 -2.98 7.29
C LYS A 10 -5.80 -3.08 7.61
N PHE A 11 -5.08 -1.99 7.38
CA PHE A 11 -3.68 -1.85 7.76
C PHE A 11 -3.55 -1.02 9.04
N THR A 12 -2.57 -1.36 9.87
CA THR A 12 -2.24 -0.58 11.08
C THR A 12 -1.59 0.76 10.70
N ASN A 13 -1.67 1.75 11.59
CA ASN A 13 -1.06 3.06 11.36
C ASN A 13 0.46 2.97 11.20
N GLN A 14 1.10 2.05 11.94
CA GLN A 14 2.54 1.84 11.84
C GLN A 14 2.96 1.29 10.47
N PHE A 15 2.17 0.38 9.90
CA PHE A 15 2.43 -0.13 8.56
C PHE A 15 2.35 0.98 7.50
N LYS A 16 1.34 1.86 7.59
CA LYS A 16 1.20 3.00 6.67
C LYS A 16 2.37 3.98 6.79
N ALA A 17 2.86 4.21 8.00
CA ALA A 17 4.01 5.08 8.23
C ALA A 17 5.29 4.49 7.62
N ASP A 18 5.53 3.19 7.80
CA ASP A 18 6.71 2.51 7.24
C ASP A 18 6.72 2.57 5.70
N VAL A 19 5.58 2.25 5.08
CA VAL A 19 5.41 2.33 3.61
C VAL A 19 5.60 3.76 3.10
N ALA A 20 5.05 4.76 3.78
CA ALA A 20 5.21 6.17 3.39
C ALA A 20 6.67 6.65 3.52
N LEU A 21 7.38 6.22 4.57
CA LEU A 21 8.80 6.53 4.74
C LEU A 21 9.65 5.88 3.66
N GLU A 22 9.39 4.62 3.30
CA GLU A 22 10.11 3.92 2.22
C GLU A 22 9.84 4.59 0.86
N ALA A 23 8.60 5.01 0.60
CA ALA A 23 8.24 5.75 -0.61
C ALA A 23 8.90 7.15 -0.67
N MET A 24 8.98 7.87 0.45
CA MET A 24 9.64 9.18 0.52
C MET A 24 11.16 9.10 0.40
N ARG A 25 11.79 8.01 0.84
CA ARG A 25 13.24 7.82 0.67
C ARG A 25 13.65 7.73 -0.80
N GLY A 26 12.78 7.20 -1.66
CA GLY A 26 13.05 7.09 -3.10
C GLY A 26 14.07 6.02 -3.49
N ASP A 27 14.51 5.19 -2.53
CA ASP A 27 15.45 4.07 -2.78
C ASP A 27 14.83 2.97 -3.66
N LYS A 28 13.49 2.85 -3.62
CA LYS A 28 12.72 1.82 -4.33
C LYS A 28 11.58 2.47 -5.08
N THR A 29 11.21 1.88 -6.20
CA THR A 29 10.04 2.33 -6.94
C THR A 29 8.76 1.98 -6.20
N VAL A 30 7.68 2.73 -6.46
CA VAL A 30 6.34 2.45 -5.91
C VAL A 30 5.90 1.00 -6.18
N GLN A 31 6.29 0.44 -7.33
CA GLN A 31 5.98 -0.94 -7.71
C GLN A 31 6.72 -1.96 -6.84
N GLU A 32 7.99 -1.71 -6.51
CA GLU A 32 8.78 -2.60 -5.66
C GLU A 32 8.35 -2.54 -4.20
N ILE A 33 8.02 -1.35 -3.70
CA ILE A 33 7.45 -1.17 -2.36
C ILE A 33 6.10 -1.90 -2.28
N ALA A 34 5.26 -1.74 -3.31
CA ALA A 34 3.98 -2.42 -3.42
C ALA A 34 4.12 -3.95 -3.41
N ALA A 35 5.05 -4.50 -4.20
CA ALA A 35 5.33 -5.93 -4.23
C ALA A 35 5.87 -6.44 -2.89
N LYS A 36 6.79 -5.71 -2.24
CA LYS A 36 7.38 -6.07 -0.96
C LYS A 36 6.35 -6.13 0.18
N HIS A 37 5.39 -5.20 0.18
CA HIS A 37 4.37 -5.08 1.21
C HIS A 37 3.04 -5.75 0.83
N GLU A 38 2.98 -6.43 -0.32
CA GLU A 38 1.78 -7.05 -0.89
C GLU A 38 0.57 -6.10 -0.95
N VAL A 39 0.84 -4.83 -1.25
CA VAL A 39 -0.17 -3.79 -1.42
C VAL A 39 -0.28 -3.40 -2.88
N HIS A 40 -1.42 -2.88 -3.27
CA HIS A 40 -1.58 -2.39 -4.63
C HIS A 40 -0.77 -1.08 -4.81
N PRO A 41 -0.06 -0.86 -5.92
CA PRO A 41 0.75 0.35 -6.12
C PRO A 41 -0.07 1.65 -6.01
N ASN A 42 -1.35 1.62 -6.36
CA ASN A 42 -2.27 2.75 -6.16
C ASN A 42 -2.53 3.09 -4.67
N GLN A 43 -2.23 2.18 -3.74
CA GLN A 43 -2.32 2.42 -2.30
C GLN A 43 -1.02 2.99 -1.71
N VAL A 44 0.07 2.93 -2.47
CA VAL A 44 1.39 3.48 -2.11
C VAL A 44 1.61 4.83 -2.80
N SER A 45 1.03 5.02 -3.98
CA SER A 45 0.97 6.32 -4.65
C SER A 45 0.24 7.33 -3.78
N THR A 46 0.91 8.44 -3.50
CA THR A 46 0.29 9.62 -2.86
C THR A 46 -0.71 10.30 -3.80
#